data_AF-A0A1Z5RLX2-F1
#
_entry.id   AF-A0A1Z5RLX2-F1
#
_cell.length_a   1.000
_cell.length_b   1.000
_cell.length_c   1.000
_cell.angle_alpha   90.00
_cell.angle_beta   90.00
_cell.angle_gamma   90.00
#
_symmetry.space_group_name_H-M   'P 1'
#
loop_
_entity.id
_entity.type
_entity.pdbx_description
1 polymer ?
#
loop_
_entity_poly.entity_id
_entity_poly.type
_entity_poly.pdbx_seq_one_letter_code
_entity_poly.pdbx_strand_id
1 'polypeptide(L)'
;MVRVYILQKREIKVGDKVAGRHGNKGIISKILPRQDMPYLQDGTPVDMVFNPLGVSSRMNVGQIFESSLGLAGDLLKKHYRIAPFDERYEQEASRKLVFSELYEASKQTKNPWVFEPEYPGKSRIFDGRTGDPFEQPVLIGKSYILKLIHQVDEKIHGRSTGPYSLVTQQPVRGRAKQGGQRIGEMEVWALEGFGVAHILQEILTYKSDHLIARQEILNATIWGKRGPLSLDHYACLFRLDSRIFCFSGGGEQCSLRCGRCPPVGPGLLPARRRLAGLVVGDLTVKNPTFRTRPFVISIDRERSVKVIALCYGRPPTDGLYATTTTVM
;
A
#
# COMPACT_ATOMS: atom_id res chain seq x y z
N MET A 1 36.66 -0.23 20.13
CA MET A 1 35.48 -0.12 19.24
C MET A 1 35.61 -1.16 18.15
N VAL A 2 34.67 -2.10 18.02
CA VAL A 2 34.70 -3.12 16.96
C VAL A 2 33.58 -2.80 15.96
N ARG A 3 33.90 -2.74 14.67
CA ARG A 3 32.93 -2.54 13.58
C ARG A 3 32.88 -3.81 12.75
N VAL A 4 31.68 -4.36 12.56
CA VAL A 4 31.43 -5.54 11.73
C VAL A 4 30.57 -5.13 10.55
N TYR A 5 31.00 -5.46 9.35
CA TYR A 5 30.27 -5.20 8.11
C TYR A 5 29.63 -6.50 7.63
N ILE A 6 28.31 -6.48 7.41
CA ILE A 6 27.56 -7.64 6.93
C ILE A 6 27.01 -7.29 5.54
N LEU A 7 27.32 -8.11 4.54
CA LEU A 7 26.84 -7.95 3.17
C LEU A 7 25.62 -8.84 2.93
N GLN A 8 24.57 -8.27 2.32
CA GLN A 8 23.33 -8.99 1.99
C GLN A 8 22.91 -8.68 0.55
N LYS A 9 22.78 -9.71 -0.28
CA LYS A 9 22.17 -9.59 -1.62
C LYS A 9 20.65 -9.69 -1.49
N ARG A 10 19.92 -8.71 -2.04
CA ARG A 10 18.46 -8.67 -1.97
C ARG A 10 17.82 -8.76 -3.35
N GLU A 11 17.01 -9.79 -3.55
CA GLU A 11 16.25 -10.00 -4.77
C GLU A 11 14.97 -9.14 -4.78
N ILE A 12 14.30 -9.08 -5.92
CA ILE A 12 13.00 -8.39 -6.05
C ILE A 12 11.91 -9.30 -5.47
N LYS A 13 11.08 -8.74 -4.58
CA LYS A 13 9.98 -9.46 -3.94
C LYS A 13 8.65 -8.75 -4.11
N VAL A 14 7.57 -9.48 -3.87
CA VAL A 14 6.23 -8.90 -3.77
C VAL A 14 6.22 -7.83 -2.69
N GLY A 15 5.67 -6.67 -3.05
CA GLY A 15 5.55 -5.47 -2.25
C GLY A 15 6.71 -4.47 -2.42
N ASP A 16 7.81 -4.84 -3.08
CA ASP A 16 8.90 -3.90 -3.38
C ASP A 16 8.39 -2.77 -4.26
N LYS A 17 8.95 -1.57 -4.10
CA LYS A 17 8.55 -0.39 -4.86
C LYS A 17 9.44 -0.20 -6.08
N VAL A 18 8.81 -0.01 -7.24
CA VAL A 18 9.47 0.27 -8.52
C VAL A 18 8.95 1.60 -9.09
N ALA A 19 9.76 2.25 -9.91
CA ALA A 19 9.39 3.51 -10.53
C ALA A 19 9.99 3.67 -11.94
N GLY A 20 9.23 4.27 -12.85
CA GLY A 20 9.73 4.80 -14.11
C GLY A 20 10.27 6.22 -13.97
N ARG A 21 10.97 6.71 -15.01
CA ARG A 21 11.50 8.09 -15.05
C ARG A 21 10.40 9.16 -15.05
N HIS A 22 9.25 8.82 -15.62
CA HIS A 22 8.08 9.72 -15.74
C HIS A 22 7.18 9.74 -14.49
N GLY A 23 7.67 9.37 -13.32
CA GLY A 23 6.88 9.43 -12.07
C GLY A 23 5.79 8.36 -11.92
N ASN A 24 5.70 7.41 -12.85
CA ASN A 24 4.99 6.15 -12.64
C ASN A 24 5.67 5.44 -11.45
N LYS A 25 4.94 5.26 -10.34
CA LYS A 25 5.42 4.55 -9.14
C LYS A 25 4.42 3.45 -8.84
N GLY A 26 4.93 2.25 -8.61
CA GLY A 26 4.12 1.07 -8.36
C GLY A 26 4.74 0.16 -7.31
N ILE A 27 3.91 -0.71 -6.76
CA ILE A 27 4.32 -1.79 -5.86
C ILE A 27 4.11 -3.10 -6.60
N ILE A 28 5.08 -4.01 -6.53
CA ILE A 28 4.97 -5.34 -7.13
C ILE A 28 3.87 -6.11 -6.41
N SER A 29 2.79 -6.47 -7.09
CA SER A 29 1.65 -7.11 -6.43
C SER A 29 1.68 -8.63 -6.60
N LYS A 30 2.06 -9.12 -7.78
CA LYS A 30 2.18 -10.55 -8.07
C LYS A 30 3.38 -10.82 -8.96
N ILE A 31 4.10 -11.89 -8.65
CA ILE A 31 5.14 -12.43 -9.52
C ILE A 31 4.54 -13.66 -10.20
N LEU A 32 4.42 -13.63 -11.53
CA LEU A 32 3.90 -14.74 -12.31
C LEU A 32 5.04 -15.58 -12.92
N PRO A 33 4.82 -16.89 -13.13
CA PRO A 33 5.74 -17.68 -13.91
C PRO A 33 5.66 -17.29 -15.40
N ARG A 34 6.70 -17.59 -16.18
CA ARG A 34 6.81 -17.12 -17.58
C ARG A 34 5.68 -17.60 -18.47
N GLN A 35 5.21 -18.83 -18.28
CA GLN A 35 4.14 -19.43 -19.08
C GLN A 35 2.80 -18.70 -18.93
N ASP A 36 2.56 -18.06 -17.79
CA ASP A 36 1.33 -17.31 -17.52
C ASP A 36 1.37 -15.88 -18.07
N MET A 37 2.54 -15.42 -18.50
CA MET A 37 2.67 -14.04 -19.00
C MET A 37 2.15 -13.94 -20.41
N PRO A 38 1.53 -12.79 -20.77
CA PRO A 38 1.20 -12.51 -22.16
C PRO A 38 2.44 -12.61 -23.05
N TYR A 39 2.28 -13.16 -24.24
CA TYR A 39 3.37 -13.36 -25.20
C TYR A 39 3.11 -12.62 -26.52
N LEU A 40 4.21 -12.16 -27.11
CA LEU A 40 4.25 -11.52 -28.42
C LEU A 40 3.99 -12.52 -29.53
N GLN A 41 3.74 -12.04 -30.75
CA GLN A 41 3.60 -12.92 -31.92
C GLN A 41 4.87 -13.75 -32.21
N ASP A 42 6.03 -13.29 -31.74
CA ASP A 42 7.30 -14.04 -31.80
C ASP A 42 7.44 -15.11 -30.70
N GLY A 43 6.46 -15.26 -29.80
CA GLY A 43 6.52 -16.14 -28.64
C GLY A 43 7.33 -15.61 -27.46
N THR A 44 7.90 -14.41 -27.56
CA THR A 44 8.61 -13.78 -26.44
C THR A 44 7.61 -13.31 -25.37
N PRO A 45 7.76 -13.72 -24.11
CA PRO A 45 6.87 -13.27 -23.03
C PRO A 45 7.19 -11.84 -22.59
N VAL A 46 6.17 -11.15 -22.08
CA VAL A 46 6.29 -9.82 -21.47
C VAL A 46 6.91 -9.95 -20.07
N ASP A 47 7.71 -8.96 -19.65
CA ASP A 47 8.33 -8.94 -18.31
C ASP A 47 7.46 -8.20 -17.29
N MET A 48 6.85 -7.07 -17.67
CA MET A 48 6.02 -6.27 -16.78
C MET A 48 4.72 -5.82 -17.45
N VAL A 49 3.62 -5.88 -16.71
CA VAL A 49 2.33 -5.38 -17.17
C VAL A 49 1.95 -4.15 -16.36
N PHE A 50 1.71 -3.04 -17.06
CA PHE A 50 1.26 -1.80 -16.46
C PHE A 50 -0.22 -1.56 -16.71
N ASN A 51 -0.87 -0.93 -15.72
CA ASN A 51 -2.22 -0.45 -15.89
C ASN A 51 -2.24 0.89 -16.62
N PRO A 52 -2.98 1.01 -17.73
CA PRO A 52 -3.05 2.26 -18.47
C PRO A 52 -3.78 3.41 -17.73
N LEU A 53 -4.62 3.12 -16.73
CA LEU A 53 -5.31 4.18 -15.95
C LEU A 53 -4.33 5.11 -15.22
N GLY A 54 -3.11 4.63 -14.94
CA GLY A 54 -2.05 5.43 -14.33
C GLY A 54 -1.44 6.46 -15.27
N VAL A 55 -1.67 6.33 -16.59
CA VAL A 55 -1.13 7.24 -17.61
C VAL A 55 -2.09 8.38 -17.91
N SER A 56 -3.37 8.06 -18.13
CA SER A 56 -4.41 9.04 -18.48
C SER A 56 -4.66 10.05 -17.37
N SER A 57 -4.75 9.59 -16.13
CA SER A 57 -5.01 10.45 -14.97
C SER A 57 -3.85 11.37 -14.60
N ARG A 58 -2.61 11.02 -14.96
CA ARG A 58 -1.40 11.75 -14.54
C ARG A 58 -0.76 12.57 -15.66
N MET A 59 -1.28 12.48 -16.88
CA MET A 59 -0.75 13.18 -18.07
C MET A 59 0.74 12.86 -18.38
N ASN A 60 1.20 11.66 -18.00
CA ASN A 60 2.59 11.23 -18.20
C ASN A 60 2.78 10.59 -19.58
N VAL A 61 2.48 11.32 -20.66
CA VAL A 61 2.49 10.78 -22.04
C VAL A 61 3.90 10.38 -22.49
N GLY A 62 4.94 11.04 -21.98
CA GLY A 62 6.34 10.71 -22.29
C GLY A 62 6.71 9.24 -22.04
N GLN A 63 6.05 8.56 -21.09
CA GLN A 63 6.31 7.13 -20.85
C GLN A 63 5.90 6.24 -22.02
N ILE A 64 4.87 6.64 -22.78
CA ILE A 64 4.40 5.93 -23.96
C ILE A 64 5.45 6.06 -25.05
N PHE A 65 5.92 7.28 -25.33
CA PHE A 65 6.96 7.54 -26.32
C PHE A 65 8.28 6.86 -25.97
N GLU A 66 8.69 6.89 -24.69
CA GLU A 66 9.86 6.16 -24.21
C GLU A 66 9.73 4.66 -24.50
N SER A 67 8.58 4.08 -24.18
CA SER A 67 8.34 2.64 -24.34
C SER A 67 8.40 2.21 -25.81
N SER A 68 7.74 2.95 -26.70
CA SER A 68 7.67 2.65 -28.13
C SER A 68 9.01 2.87 -28.82
N LEU A 69 9.72 3.95 -28.49
CA LEU A 69 11.07 4.19 -29.03
C LEU A 69 12.07 3.14 -28.53
N GLY A 70 11.95 2.72 -27.27
CA GLY A 70 12.79 1.67 -26.71
C GLY A 70 12.60 0.33 -27.42
N LEU A 71 11.38 0.03 -27.89
CA LEU A 71 11.13 -1.16 -28.72
C LEU A 71 11.80 -1.04 -30.09
N ALA A 72 11.61 0.08 -30.79
CA ALA A 72 12.26 0.32 -32.08
C ALA A 72 13.80 0.22 -31.95
N GLY A 73 14.37 0.82 -30.91
CA GLY A 73 15.82 0.78 -30.66
C GLY A 73 16.36 -0.61 -30.38
N ASP A 74 15.60 -1.47 -29.70
CA ASP A 74 16.04 -2.85 -29.47
C ASP A 74 16.01 -3.70 -30.74
N LEU A 75 15.03 -3.49 -31.61
CA LEU A 75 14.92 -4.19 -32.89
C LEU A 75 16.00 -3.73 -33.87
N LEU A 76 16.21 -2.42 -33.97
CA LEU A 76 17.22 -1.80 -34.83
C LEU A 76 18.64 -1.84 -34.23
N LYS A 77 18.79 -2.29 -32.97
CA LYS A 77 20.05 -2.24 -32.20
C LYS A 77 20.67 -0.85 -32.14
N LYS A 78 19.82 0.18 -32.02
CA LYS A 78 20.21 1.59 -31.89
C LYS A 78 19.95 2.10 -30.47
N HIS A 79 20.77 3.05 -30.03
CA HIS A 79 20.54 3.80 -28.80
C HIS A 79 20.18 5.25 -29.14
N TYR A 80 19.09 5.74 -28.58
CA TYR A 80 18.63 7.12 -28.80
C TYR A 80 18.97 8.01 -27.61
N ARG A 81 19.45 9.21 -27.92
CA ARG A 81 19.61 10.30 -26.97
C ARG A 81 18.74 11.47 -27.43
N ILE A 82 17.64 11.69 -26.72
CA ILE A 82 16.71 12.78 -27.02
C ILE A 82 17.04 13.98 -26.13
N ALA A 83 17.15 15.15 -26.73
CA ALA A 83 17.28 16.41 -26.00
C ALA A 83 15.91 16.79 -25.39
N PRO A 84 15.87 17.34 -24.17
CA PRO A 84 14.64 17.87 -23.62
C PRO A 84 14.04 18.98 -24.51
N PHE A 85 12.70 19.07 -24.55
CA PHE A 85 11.96 20.11 -25.28
C PHE A 85 12.19 20.09 -26.80
N ASP A 86 12.06 18.91 -27.40
CA ASP A 86 12.11 18.69 -28.85
C ASP A 86 11.01 19.44 -29.61
N GLU A 87 9.82 19.58 -29.02
CA GLU A 87 8.68 20.29 -29.62
C GLU A 87 8.95 21.78 -29.91
N ARG A 88 10.03 22.36 -29.37
CA ARG A 88 10.45 23.72 -29.71
C ARG A 88 10.83 23.86 -31.19
N TYR A 89 11.36 22.79 -31.79
CA TYR A 89 11.85 22.83 -33.17
C TYR A 89 10.78 22.42 -34.16
N GLU A 90 9.92 21.48 -33.80
CA GLU A 90 8.87 20.96 -34.67
C GLU A 90 7.64 20.50 -33.89
N GLN A 91 6.44 20.77 -34.41
CA GLN A 91 5.20 20.26 -33.83
C GLN A 91 5.13 18.74 -33.91
N GLU A 92 4.76 18.10 -32.80
CA GLU A 92 4.68 16.64 -32.64
C GLU A 92 6.00 15.90 -32.99
N ALA A 93 7.16 16.53 -32.82
CA ALA A 93 8.48 15.97 -33.15
C ALA A 93 8.67 14.54 -32.58
N SER A 94 8.39 14.35 -31.29
CA SER A 94 8.45 13.06 -30.60
C SER A 94 7.62 11.98 -31.30
N ARG A 95 6.39 12.31 -31.72
CA ARG A 95 5.48 11.35 -32.36
C ARG A 95 6.00 10.95 -33.74
N LYS A 96 6.44 11.94 -34.53
CA LYS A 96 7.00 11.71 -35.87
C LYS A 96 8.23 10.80 -35.79
N LEU A 97 9.15 11.10 -34.88
CA LEU A 97 10.36 10.31 -34.65
C LEU A 97 10.04 8.87 -34.22
N VAL A 98 9.12 8.69 -33.27
CA VAL A 98 8.76 7.35 -32.80
C VAL A 98 8.12 6.53 -33.91
N PHE A 99 7.21 7.11 -34.68
CA PHE A 99 6.51 6.39 -35.74
C PHE A 99 7.41 6.09 -36.94
N SER A 100 8.32 7.00 -37.31
CA SER A 100 9.30 6.73 -38.36
C SER A 100 10.23 5.58 -37.98
N GLU A 101 10.75 5.57 -36.76
CA GLU A 101 11.66 4.51 -36.29
C GLU A 101 10.93 3.17 -36.13
N LEU A 102 9.68 3.15 -35.66
CA LEU A 102 8.87 1.92 -35.64
C LEU A 102 8.60 1.38 -37.04
N TYR A 103 8.32 2.25 -38.00
CA TYR A 103 8.11 1.87 -39.39
C TYR A 103 9.39 1.32 -40.03
N GLU A 104 10.55 1.95 -39.78
CA GLU A 104 11.86 1.43 -40.17
C GLU A 104 12.15 0.07 -39.53
N ALA A 105 11.87 -0.08 -38.23
CA ALA A 105 12.03 -1.33 -37.50
C ALA A 105 11.17 -2.44 -38.11
N SER A 106 9.94 -2.14 -38.51
CA SER A 106 9.05 -3.10 -39.17
C SER A 106 9.55 -3.52 -40.56
N LYS A 107 10.27 -2.66 -41.28
CA LYS A 107 10.84 -3.01 -42.60
C LYS A 107 12.11 -3.84 -42.49
N GLN A 108 12.98 -3.51 -41.54
CA GLN A 108 14.28 -4.17 -41.37
C GLN A 108 14.15 -5.51 -40.64
N THR A 109 13.17 -5.64 -39.75
CA THR A 109 12.96 -6.84 -38.95
C THR A 109 12.00 -7.79 -39.66
N LYS A 110 12.11 -9.09 -39.38
CA LYS A 110 11.16 -10.14 -39.81
C LYS A 110 9.78 -10.04 -39.14
N ASN A 111 9.52 -8.97 -38.38
CA ASN A 111 8.38 -8.82 -37.49
C ASN A 111 7.47 -7.70 -38.00
N PRO A 112 6.54 -7.98 -38.92
CA PRO A 112 5.66 -6.96 -39.49
C PRO A 112 4.67 -6.39 -38.46
N TRP A 113 4.45 -7.10 -37.35
CA TRP A 113 3.48 -6.74 -36.33
C TRP A 113 3.91 -5.56 -35.44
N VAL A 114 5.17 -5.13 -35.53
CA VAL A 114 5.73 -4.02 -34.73
C VAL A 114 5.06 -2.69 -35.10
N PHE A 115 4.61 -2.55 -36.35
CA PHE A 115 3.93 -1.36 -36.83
C PHE A 115 2.68 -1.74 -37.62
N GLU A 116 1.52 -1.58 -36.98
CA GLU A 116 0.22 -1.68 -37.65
C GLU A 116 -0.23 -0.27 -38.11
N PRO A 117 -0.57 -0.07 -39.40
CA PRO A 117 -0.99 1.24 -39.91
C PRO A 117 -2.24 1.82 -39.21
N GLU A 118 -3.15 0.94 -38.78
CA GLU A 118 -4.38 1.30 -38.07
C GLU A 118 -4.10 1.76 -36.63
N TYR A 119 -3.07 1.19 -35.99
CA TYR A 119 -2.73 1.42 -34.59
C TYR A 119 -1.21 1.54 -34.40
N PRO A 120 -0.60 2.69 -34.73
CA PRO A 120 0.85 2.84 -34.66
C PRO A 120 1.37 2.64 -33.24
N GLY A 121 2.30 1.69 -33.07
CA GLY A 121 2.93 1.35 -31.79
C GLY A 121 2.13 0.41 -30.89
N LYS A 122 0.95 -0.05 -31.33
CA LYS A 122 0.21 -1.14 -30.67
C LYS A 122 0.31 -2.40 -31.51
N SER A 123 0.32 -3.54 -30.85
CA SER A 123 0.37 -4.84 -31.51
C SER A 123 -0.55 -5.82 -30.80
N ARG A 124 -0.96 -6.88 -31.51
CA ARG A 124 -1.74 -7.96 -30.93
C ARG A 124 -0.87 -8.84 -30.03
N ILE A 125 -1.37 -9.13 -28.84
CA ILE A 125 -0.73 -10.01 -27.85
C ILE A 125 -1.65 -11.21 -27.63
N PHE A 126 -1.09 -12.32 -27.15
CA PHE A 126 -1.82 -13.51 -26.76
C PHE A 126 -1.71 -13.75 -25.25
N ASP A 127 -2.77 -14.30 -24.66
CA ASP A 127 -2.77 -14.70 -23.24
C ASP A 127 -1.94 -15.98 -23.05
N GLY A 128 -0.97 -15.96 -22.12
CA GLY A 128 -0.13 -17.11 -21.80
C GLY A 128 -0.90 -18.33 -21.25
N ARG A 129 -2.06 -18.09 -20.62
CA ARG A 129 -2.85 -19.18 -20.02
C ARG A 129 -3.75 -19.90 -21.02
N THR A 130 -4.46 -19.13 -21.82
CA THR A 130 -5.49 -19.66 -22.72
C THR A 130 -4.97 -19.80 -24.15
N GLY A 131 -4.01 -18.97 -24.55
CA GLY A 131 -3.51 -18.87 -25.92
C GLY A 131 -4.32 -17.93 -26.82
N ASP A 132 -5.47 -17.45 -26.33
CA ASP A 132 -6.35 -16.56 -27.10
C ASP A 132 -5.74 -15.15 -27.27
N PRO A 133 -5.96 -14.50 -28.43
CA PRO A 133 -5.56 -13.12 -28.62
C PRO A 133 -6.41 -12.17 -27.77
N PHE A 134 -5.80 -11.08 -27.29
CA PHE A 134 -6.55 -9.99 -26.67
C PHE A 134 -7.50 -9.32 -27.66
N GLU A 135 -8.68 -8.90 -27.19
CA GLU A 135 -9.71 -8.24 -28.01
C GLU A 135 -9.23 -6.92 -28.63
N GLN A 136 -8.43 -6.15 -27.89
CA GLN A 136 -7.87 -4.87 -28.33
C GLN A 136 -6.35 -4.97 -28.47
N PRO A 137 -5.75 -4.29 -29.47
CA PRO A 137 -4.30 -4.23 -29.59
C PRO A 137 -3.71 -3.43 -28.42
N VAL A 138 -2.56 -3.89 -27.95
CA VAL A 138 -1.93 -3.42 -26.72
C VAL A 138 -0.66 -2.66 -27.06
N LEU A 139 -0.35 -1.58 -26.33
CA LEU A 139 0.92 -0.90 -26.50
C LEU A 139 2.04 -1.75 -25.90
N ILE A 140 3.05 -2.02 -26.71
CA ILE A 140 4.22 -2.82 -26.34
C ILE A 140 5.44 -1.93 -26.44
N GLY A 141 6.31 -2.01 -25.43
CA GLY A 141 7.49 -1.16 -25.40
C GLY A 141 8.60 -1.66 -24.49
N LYS A 142 9.78 -1.03 -24.60
CA LYS A 142 10.86 -1.14 -23.62
C LYS A 142 10.95 0.16 -22.85
N SER A 143 10.62 0.15 -21.56
CA SER A 143 10.79 1.34 -20.70
C SER A 143 11.88 1.11 -19.66
N TYR A 144 12.49 2.20 -19.22
CA TYR A 144 13.48 2.15 -18.16
C TYR A 144 12.83 2.19 -16.77
N ILE A 145 12.93 1.08 -16.03
CA ILE A 145 12.33 0.93 -14.69
C ILE A 145 13.43 0.80 -13.63
N LEU A 146 13.27 1.57 -12.55
CA LEU A 146 14.14 1.62 -11.39
C LEU A 146 13.54 0.90 -10.20
N LYS A 147 14.37 0.16 -9.46
CA LYS A 147 14.03 -0.35 -8.11
C LYS A 147 14.30 0.74 -7.08
N LEU A 148 13.31 1.06 -6.25
CA LEU A 148 13.46 2.04 -5.19
C LEU A 148 14.00 1.41 -3.90
N ILE A 149 14.59 2.23 -3.04
CA ILE A 149 15.09 1.83 -1.71
C ILE A 149 13.98 1.33 -0.77
N HIS A 150 12.73 1.65 -1.08
CA HIS A 150 11.58 1.28 -0.27
C HIS A 150 11.22 -0.20 -0.42
N GLN A 151 11.91 -1.04 0.33
CA GLN A 151 11.71 -2.49 0.35
C GLN A 151 10.71 -2.92 1.43
N VAL A 152 10.06 -4.05 1.21
CA VAL A 152 9.02 -4.57 2.11
C VAL A 152 9.59 -5.13 3.39
N ASP A 153 10.73 -5.80 3.28
CA ASP A 153 11.40 -6.45 4.40
C ASP A 153 11.72 -5.45 5.53
N GLU A 154 11.94 -4.17 5.18
CA GLU A 154 12.18 -3.08 6.16
C GLU A 154 10.89 -2.42 6.66
N LYS A 155 9.75 -2.70 6.01
CA LYS A 155 8.45 -2.08 6.29
C LYS A 155 7.56 -2.92 7.19
N ILE A 156 7.64 -4.24 7.09
CA ILE A 156 6.85 -5.14 7.92
C ILE A 156 7.36 -5.05 9.36
N HIS A 157 6.45 -4.77 10.29
CA HIS A 157 6.72 -4.77 11.72
C HIS A 157 5.51 -5.34 12.45
N GLY A 158 5.76 -6.32 13.31
CA GLY A 158 4.77 -6.92 14.18
C GLY A 158 5.25 -6.85 15.62
N ARG A 159 4.32 -6.63 16.55
CA ARG A 159 4.60 -6.62 17.99
C ARG A 159 3.53 -7.41 18.72
N SER A 160 3.96 -8.36 19.54
CA SER A 160 3.13 -8.98 20.59
C SER A 160 3.38 -8.26 21.92
N THR A 161 4.55 -8.49 22.51
CA THR A 161 5.06 -7.84 23.72
C THR A 161 6.39 -7.18 23.44
N GLY A 162 6.74 -6.13 24.19
CA GLY A 162 8.00 -5.42 23.97
C GLY A 162 8.30 -4.43 25.10
N PRO A 163 9.28 -3.53 24.92
CA PRO A 163 9.59 -2.52 25.92
C PRO A 163 8.50 -1.45 26.05
N TYR A 164 8.45 -0.85 27.23
CA TYR A 164 7.50 0.19 27.64
C TYR A 164 8.25 1.41 28.16
N SER A 165 7.62 2.57 28.05
CA SER A 165 8.13 3.82 28.62
C SER A 165 8.07 3.79 30.14
N LEU A 166 9.11 4.27 30.82
CA LEU A 166 9.16 4.30 32.28
C LEU A 166 8.06 5.18 32.90
N VAL A 167 7.77 6.32 32.25
CA VAL A 167 6.83 7.33 32.78
C VAL A 167 5.40 6.94 32.47
N THR A 168 5.07 6.81 31.18
CA THR A 168 3.68 6.60 30.74
C THR A 168 3.24 5.14 30.80
N GLN A 169 4.17 4.20 31.00
CA GLN A 169 3.92 2.76 30.91
C GLN A 169 3.28 2.33 29.58
N GLN A 170 3.37 3.16 28.55
CA GLN A 170 2.89 2.85 27.20
C GLN A 170 3.99 2.18 26.38
N PRO A 171 3.63 1.36 25.36
CA PRO A 171 4.55 0.84 24.36
C PRO A 171 5.48 1.92 23.80
N VAL A 172 6.79 1.65 23.77
CA VAL A 172 7.74 2.59 23.14
C VAL A 172 7.45 2.77 21.66
N ARG A 173 7.90 3.88 21.08
CA ARG A 173 7.78 4.16 19.64
C ARG A 173 8.99 3.62 18.86
N GLY A 174 8.74 3.26 17.61
CA GLY A 174 9.78 2.95 16.62
C GLY A 174 10.08 1.46 16.46
N ARG A 175 10.27 1.04 15.21
CA ARG A 175 10.50 -0.38 14.84
C ARG A 175 11.79 -0.95 15.44
N ALA A 176 12.85 -0.16 15.46
CA ALA A 176 14.15 -0.57 16.02
C ALA A 176 14.07 -0.94 17.52
N LYS A 177 13.09 -0.40 18.24
CA LYS A 177 12.86 -0.69 19.67
C LYS A 177 11.72 -1.69 19.89
N GLN A 178 11.29 -2.41 18.85
CA GLN A 178 10.09 -3.27 18.88
C GLN A 178 8.86 -2.50 19.41
N GLY A 179 8.72 -1.26 18.95
CA GLY A 179 7.68 -0.33 19.40
C GLY A 179 6.27 -0.73 18.99
N GLY A 180 5.29 -0.18 19.70
CA GLY A 180 3.87 -0.35 19.38
C GLY A 180 3.41 0.55 18.24
N GLN A 181 2.30 0.17 17.60
CA GLN A 181 1.61 1.05 16.66
C GLN A 181 0.84 2.11 17.45
N ARG A 182 0.90 3.36 17.00
CA ARG A 182 0.10 4.43 17.59
C ARG A 182 -1.35 4.30 17.12
N ILE A 183 -2.27 4.33 18.07
CA ILE A 183 -3.69 4.56 17.85
C ILE A 183 -3.94 5.99 18.35
N GLY A 184 -4.33 6.87 17.45
CA GLY A 184 -4.60 8.28 17.72
C GLY A 184 -6.09 8.52 17.95
N GLU A 185 -6.43 9.79 18.14
CA GLU A 185 -7.80 10.24 18.40
C GLU A 185 -8.73 9.93 17.22
N MET A 186 -8.23 10.04 15.98
CA MET A 186 -9.01 9.73 14.78
C MET A 186 -9.40 8.24 14.73
N GLU A 187 -8.50 7.34 15.12
CA GLU A 187 -8.80 5.91 15.19
C GLU A 187 -9.76 5.58 16.35
N VAL A 188 -9.67 6.30 17.46
CA VAL A 188 -10.63 6.18 18.58
C VAL A 188 -12.02 6.60 18.12
N TRP A 189 -12.17 7.76 17.47
CA TRP A 189 -13.46 8.21 16.92
C TRP A 189 -14.03 7.23 15.90
N ALA A 190 -13.18 6.60 15.08
CA ALA A 190 -13.63 5.56 14.17
C ALA A 190 -14.24 4.38 14.93
N LEU A 191 -13.59 3.89 16.00
CA LEU A 191 -14.12 2.79 16.83
C LEU A 191 -15.40 3.16 17.57
N GLU A 192 -15.50 4.39 18.06
CA GLU A 192 -16.72 4.94 18.68
C GLU A 192 -17.87 5.02 17.68
N GLY A 193 -17.61 5.49 16.45
CA GLY A 193 -18.60 5.54 15.38
C GLY A 193 -19.14 4.17 14.96
N PHE A 194 -18.31 3.12 15.05
CA PHE A 194 -18.75 1.74 14.87
C PHE A 194 -19.45 1.13 16.10
N GLY A 195 -19.49 1.83 17.24
CA GLY A 195 -20.13 1.36 18.47
C GLY A 195 -19.36 0.23 19.17
N VAL A 196 -18.05 0.07 18.92
CA VAL A 196 -17.27 -1.07 19.43
C VAL A 196 -16.62 -0.77 20.77
N ALA A 197 -17.44 -0.69 21.83
CA ALA A 197 -17.00 -0.31 23.17
C ALA A 197 -15.93 -1.26 23.74
N HIS A 198 -16.07 -2.58 23.59
CA HIS A 198 -15.13 -3.54 24.17
C HIS A 198 -13.75 -3.56 23.47
N ILE A 199 -13.70 -3.36 22.15
CA ILE A 199 -12.42 -3.27 21.42
C ILE A 199 -11.70 -1.97 21.75
N LEU A 200 -12.45 -0.87 21.86
CA LEU A 200 -11.90 0.41 22.28
C LEU A 200 -11.34 0.32 23.71
N GLN A 201 -12.11 -0.27 24.63
CA GLN A 201 -11.64 -0.56 25.98
C GLN A 201 -10.39 -1.45 25.96
N GLU A 202 -10.35 -2.51 25.18
CA GLU A 202 -9.15 -3.36 25.09
C GLU A 202 -7.90 -2.58 24.63
N ILE A 203 -8.05 -1.72 23.63
CA ILE A 203 -6.96 -0.90 23.09
C ILE A 203 -6.43 0.10 24.11
N LEU A 204 -7.33 0.78 24.82
CA LEU A 204 -7.00 1.87 25.74
C LEU A 204 -6.41 1.41 27.08
N THR A 205 -6.37 0.10 27.35
CA THR A 205 -6.21 -0.39 28.72
C THR A 205 -5.08 -1.40 28.83
N TYR A 206 -5.36 -2.69 28.65
CA TYR A 206 -4.35 -3.73 28.83
C TYR A 206 -3.42 -3.89 27.62
N LYS A 207 -3.78 -3.36 26.43
CA LYS A 207 -2.84 -3.24 25.30
C LYS A 207 -1.88 -2.04 25.44
N SER A 208 -2.21 -1.05 26.26
CA SER A 208 -1.42 0.17 26.49
C SER A 208 -0.70 0.16 27.84
N ASP A 209 -1.32 0.74 28.86
CA ASP A 209 -0.72 1.29 30.08
C ASP A 209 -1.12 0.54 31.36
N HIS A 210 -2.18 -0.26 31.32
CA HIS A 210 -2.64 -0.97 32.50
C HIS A 210 -1.78 -2.22 32.81
N LEU A 211 -0.82 -2.06 33.71
CA LEU A 211 0.20 -3.08 34.05
C LEU A 211 -0.39 -4.41 34.54
N ILE A 212 -1.33 -4.37 35.49
CA ILE A 212 -1.87 -5.57 36.14
C ILE A 212 -2.69 -6.39 35.14
N ALA A 213 -3.73 -5.79 34.56
CA ALA A 213 -4.58 -6.41 33.54
C ALA A 213 -3.78 -7.00 32.36
N ARG A 214 -2.71 -6.33 31.92
CA ARG A 214 -1.84 -6.87 30.86
C ARG A 214 -1.18 -8.19 31.26
N GLN A 215 -0.66 -8.29 32.49
CA GLN A 215 -0.04 -9.52 32.99
C GLN A 215 -1.07 -10.64 33.12
N GLU A 216 -2.24 -10.33 33.66
CA GLU A 216 -3.34 -11.29 33.82
C GLU A 216 -3.84 -11.82 32.47
N ILE A 217 -3.96 -10.94 31.47
CA ILE A 217 -4.41 -11.33 30.13
C ILE A 217 -3.35 -12.14 29.39
N LEU A 218 -2.07 -11.79 29.52
CA LEU A 218 -0.98 -12.59 28.98
C LEU A 218 -1.03 -14.01 29.56
N ASN A 219 -1.14 -14.10 30.89
CA ASN A 219 -1.29 -15.34 31.63
C ASN A 219 -2.52 -16.13 31.18
N ALA A 220 -3.69 -15.49 31.13
CA ALA A 220 -4.93 -16.13 30.68
C ALA A 220 -4.81 -16.65 29.24
N THR A 221 -4.16 -15.89 28.35
CA THR A 221 -3.93 -16.29 26.95
C THR A 221 -3.03 -17.52 26.86
N ILE A 222 -1.95 -17.58 27.65
CA ILE A 222 -1.03 -18.73 27.68
C ILE A 222 -1.76 -19.99 28.19
N TRP A 223 -2.60 -19.86 29.22
CA TRP A 223 -3.36 -20.96 29.81
C TRP A 223 -4.70 -21.26 29.11
N GLY A 224 -5.02 -20.55 28.02
CA GLY A 224 -6.29 -20.71 27.29
C GLY A 224 -7.54 -20.38 28.10
N LYS A 225 -7.41 -19.61 29.19
CA LYS A 225 -8.53 -19.16 30.03
C LYS A 225 -9.12 -17.87 29.46
N ARG A 226 -10.40 -17.63 29.70
CA ARG A 226 -11.03 -16.34 29.34
C ARG A 226 -10.37 -15.22 30.15
N GLY A 227 -10.03 -14.12 29.46
CA GLY A 227 -9.43 -12.95 30.09
C GLY A 227 -10.37 -12.32 31.12
N PRO A 228 -9.82 -11.68 32.17
CA PRO A 228 -10.64 -10.98 33.16
C PRO A 228 -11.39 -9.80 32.54
N LEU A 229 -12.69 -9.74 32.79
CA LEU A 229 -13.54 -8.58 32.49
C LEU A 229 -13.46 -7.60 33.68
N SER A 230 -12.30 -7.00 33.94
CA SER A 230 -12.18 -6.01 35.02
C SER A 230 -12.41 -4.59 34.46
N LEU A 231 -13.53 -3.99 34.88
CA LEU A 231 -13.95 -2.61 34.57
C LEU A 231 -13.34 -1.57 35.50
N ASP A 232 -12.55 -1.99 36.48
CA ASP A 232 -12.16 -1.12 37.59
C ASP A 232 -10.72 -0.67 37.42
N HIS A 233 -10.53 0.65 37.32
CA HIS A 233 -9.28 1.43 37.38
C HIS A 233 -8.84 2.05 36.05
N TYR A 234 -9.49 3.15 35.68
CA TYR A 234 -8.94 4.13 34.75
C TYR A 234 -8.56 5.43 35.47
N ALA A 235 -7.43 6.01 35.08
CA ALA A 235 -6.88 7.29 35.54
C ALA A 235 -6.04 7.31 36.84
N CYS A 236 -5.08 6.40 37.01
CA CYS A 236 -4.12 6.52 38.11
C CYS A 236 -2.98 7.53 37.82
N LEU A 237 -2.46 7.57 36.59
CA LEU A 237 -1.34 8.45 36.20
C LEU A 237 -1.74 9.94 36.13
N PHE A 238 -2.81 10.27 35.41
CA PHE A 238 -3.31 11.66 35.32
C PHE A 238 -3.66 12.27 36.69
N ARG A 239 -4.07 11.43 37.65
CA ARG A 239 -4.42 11.87 39.00
C ARG A 239 -3.20 12.29 39.82
N LEU A 240 -2.01 11.76 39.53
CA LEU A 240 -0.77 12.18 40.19
C LEU A 240 -0.30 13.55 39.67
N ASP A 241 -0.32 13.75 38.35
CA ASP A 241 0.04 15.05 37.75
C ASP A 241 -0.93 16.16 38.17
N SER A 242 -2.23 15.87 38.25
CA SER A 242 -3.25 16.83 38.71
C SER A 242 -3.06 17.25 40.17
N ARG A 243 -2.54 16.35 41.02
CA ARG A 243 -2.22 16.64 42.43
C ARG A 243 -1.01 17.54 42.58
N ILE A 244 -0.03 17.48 41.67
CA ILE A 244 1.10 18.43 41.63
C ILE A 244 0.58 19.85 41.42
N PHE A 245 -0.48 20.02 40.64
CA PHE A 245 -1.16 21.30 40.41
C PHE A 245 -2.31 21.60 41.39
N CYS A 246 -2.43 20.84 42.49
CA CYS A 246 -3.50 21.00 43.49
C CYS A 246 -4.94 20.94 42.93
N PHE A 247 -5.17 20.29 41.79
CA PHE A 247 -6.51 20.01 41.28
C PHE A 247 -7.04 18.70 41.89
N SER A 248 -8.11 18.80 42.68
CA SER A 248 -8.78 17.61 43.26
C SER A 248 -9.76 17.01 42.25
N GLY A 249 -9.28 16.08 41.42
CA GLY A 249 -10.13 15.21 40.60
C GLY A 249 -10.70 14.07 41.45
N GLY A 250 -11.94 14.21 41.92
CA GLY A 250 -12.67 13.19 42.67
C GLY A 250 -13.47 12.27 41.74
N GLY A 251 -12.96 11.07 41.46
CA GLY A 251 -13.81 9.94 41.06
C GLY A 251 -14.28 9.22 42.33
N GLU A 252 -15.58 8.99 42.47
CA GLU A 252 -16.24 8.53 43.71
C GLU A 252 -15.96 7.06 44.12
N GLN A 253 -15.21 6.29 43.34
CA GLN A 253 -14.85 4.92 43.70
C GLN A 253 -13.34 4.75 43.68
N CYS A 254 -12.71 5.00 44.82
CA CYS A 254 -11.34 4.57 45.05
C CYS A 254 -11.23 4.13 46.51
N SER A 255 -11.44 2.84 46.74
CA SER A 255 -11.23 2.17 48.03
C SER A 255 -9.74 1.95 48.31
N LEU A 256 -8.95 3.02 48.21
CA LEU A 256 -7.62 3.09 48.81
C LEU A 256 -7.78 3.93 50.08
N ARG A 257 -7.87 3.25 51.23
CA ARG A 257 -7.94 3.88 52.56
C ARG A 257 -6.71 4.79 52.76
N CYS A 258 -6.87 6.07 52.50
CA CYS A 258 -5.96 7.10 52.97
C CYS A 258 -6.54 7.66 54.26
N GLY A 259 -5.90 7.36 55.40
CA GLY A 259 -6.46 7.50 56.75
C GLY A 259 -6.59 8.92 57.30
N ARG A 260 -6.82 9.96 56.49
CA ARG A 260 -7.05 11.34 56.97
C ARG A 260 -7.90 12.16 56.00
N CYS A 261 -9.22 12.00 56.02
CA CYS A 261 -10.19 13.04 55.64
C CYS A 261 -11.55 12.72 56.29
N PRO A 262 -12.30 13.71 56.82
CA PRO A 262 -13.62 13.47 57.40
C PRO A 262 -14.67 13.25 56.29
N PRO A 263 -15.77 12.53 56.58
CA PRO A 263 -16.79 12.24 55.58
C PRO A 263 -17.63 13.49 55.28
N VAL A 264 -17.87 13.76 54.00
CA VAL A 264 -18.87 14.74 53.55
C VAL A 264 -20.09 13.97 53.07
N GLY A 265 -21.27 14.32 53.60
CA GLY A 265 -22.54 13.61 53.37
C GLY A 265 -23.09 13.72 51.93
N PRO A 266 -24.16 12.97 51.61
CA PRO A 266 -24.61 12.78 50.25
C PRO A 266 -25.43 13.98 49.75
N GLY A 267 -24.93 14.67 48.72
CA GLY A 267 -25.67 15.67 47.97
C GLY A 267 -26.37 15.03 46.76
N LEU A 268 -27.70 15.18 46.68
CA LEU A 268 -28.52 14.72 45.56
C LEU A 268 -28.08 15.33 44.21
N LEU A 269 -27.90 14.49 43.20
CA LEU A 269 -27.86 14.88 41.78
C LEU A 269 -29.29 14.99 41.22
N PRO A 270 -29.67 16.06 40.49
CA PRO A 270 -30.86 16.03 39.66
C PRO A 270 -30.51 15.38 38.31
N ALA A 271 -31.18 14.27 38.03
CA ALA A 271 -31.29 13.69 36.71
C ALA A 271 -32.07 14.61 35.75
N ARG A 272 -31.76 14.46 34.45
CA ARG A 272 -32.49 14.86 33.23
C ARG A 272 -31.83 15.99 32.43
N ARG A 273 -31.16 15.58 31.34
CA ARG A 273 -31.31 16.29 30.06
C ARG A 273 -31.79 15.32 28.99
N ARG A 274 -32.76 15.82 28.25
CA ARG A 274 -33.62 15.15 27.28
C ARG A 274 -32.81 14.54 26.13
N LEU A 275 -33.08 13.27 25.82
CA LEU A 275 -32.82 12.69 24.51
C LEU A 275 -33.74 13.39 23.51
N ALA A 276 -33.17 14.28 22.69
CA ALA A 276 -33.80 14.66 21.44
C ALA A 276 -33.57 13.51 20.45
N GLY A 277 -34.66 12.87 20.03
CA GLY A 277 -34.62 11.83 19.01
C GLY A 277 -34.12 12.43 17.69
N LEU A 278 -33.04 11.86 17.17
CA LEU A 278 -32.69 11.96 15.77
C LEU A 278 -33.00 10.60 15.15
N VAL A 279 -34.09 10.54 14.40
CA VAL A 279 -34.41 9.42 13.52
C VAL A 279 -33.34 9.43 12.42
N VAL A 280 -32.32 8.58 12.56
CA VAL A 280 -31.35 8.35 11.49
C VAL A 280 -31.99 7.37 10.53
N GLY A 281 -32.47 7.90 9.40
CA GLY A 281 -33.01 7.11 8.31
C GLY A 281 -31.99 6.10 7.80
N ASP A 282 -32.50 4.95 7.38
CA ASP A 282 -31.79 3.85 6.75
C ASP A 282 -30.86 4.33 5.63
N LEU A 283 -29.57 4.50 5.95
CA LEU A 283 -28.50 4.52 4.96
C LEU A 283 -28.08 3.08 4.74
N THR A 284 -28.80 2.39 3.86
CA THR A 284 -28.35 1.14 3.25
C THR A 284 -26.94 1.34 2.70
N VAL A 285 -25.96 0.73 3.36
CA VAL A 285 -24.55 0.71 2.97
C VAL A 285 -24.44 -0.06 1.65
N LYS A 286 -24.49 0.65 0.52
CA LYS A 286 -24.07 0.11 -0.77
C LYS A 286 -22.54 -0.02 -0.75
N ASN A 287 -22.07 -1.23 -0.48
CA ASN A 287 -20.76 -1.82 -0.84
C ASN A 287 -19.58 -0.84 -1.08
N PRO A 288 -18.60 -0.74 -0.16
CA PRO A 288 -17.29 -0.22 -0.49
C PRO A 288 -16.34 -1.40 -0.77
N THR A 289 -16.54 -2.13 -1.87
CA THR A 289 -15.52 -3.07 -2.37
C THR A 289 -14.42 -2.29 -3.11
N PHE A 290 -13.58 -1.55 -2.38
CA PHE A 290 -12.30 -1.07 -2.90
C PHE A 290 -11.32 -2.24 -2.93
N ARG A 291 -11.41 -3.07 -3.96
CA ARG A 291 -10.38 -4.07 -4.25
C ARG A 291 -9.19 -3.36 -4.87
N THR A 292 -8.09 -3.26 -4.12
CA THR A 292 -6.77 -2.91 -4.66
C THR A 292 -6.37 -3.97 -5.69
N ARG A 293 -6.12 -3.56 -6.93
CA ARG A 293 -5.91 -4.48 -8.05
C ARG A 293 -4.42 -4.56 -8.45
N PRO A 294 -3.89 -5.76 -8.78
CA PRO A 294 -2.45 -6.04 -8.84
C PRO A 294 -1.68 -5.51 -10.06
N PHE A 295 -0.42 -5.11 -9.83
CA PHE A 295 0.67 -5.12 -10.82
C PHE A 295 1.29 -6.52 -10.95
N VAL A 296 1.59 -6.94 -12.18
CA VAL A 296 2.15 -8.26 -12.48
C VAL A 296 3.54 -8.13 -13.10
N ILE A 297 4.49 -8.88 -12.56
CA ILE A 297 5.87 -8.96 -13.05
C ILE A 297 6.25 -10.43 -13.24
N SER A 298 6.92 -10.76 -14.34
CA SER A 298 7.71 -11.97 -14.48
C SER A 298 9.18 -11.54 -14.53
N ILE A 299 10.04 -12.20 -13.76
CA ILE A 299 11.46 -11.85 -13.68
C ILE A 299 12.26 -12.91 -14.41
N ASP A 300 12.90 -12.52 -15.52
CA ASP A 300 14.07 -13.23 -16.02
C ASP A 300 15.29 -12.86 -15.17
N ARG A 301 16.09 -13.87 -14.77
CA ARG A 301 17.27 -13.68 -13.89
C ARG A 301 18.42 -12.92 -14.56
N GLU A 302 18.28 -12.56 -15.83
CA GLU A 302 19.28 -11.82 -16.59
C GLU A 302 18.70 -10.59 -17.33
N ARG A 303 19.08 -9.41 -16.80
CA ARG A 303 19.05 -8.06 -17.38
C ARG A 303 17.67 -7.43 -17.66
N SER A 304 17.56 -6.17 -17.22
CA SER A 304 16.66 -5.08 -17.67
C SER A 304 15.34 -5.51 -18.32
N VAL A 305 14.21 -5.22 -17.66
CA VAL A 305 12.83 -5.35 -18.19
C VAL A 305 12.81 -5.06 -19.69
N LYS A 306 12.56 -6.10 -20.49
CA LYS A 306 12.71 -6.12 -21.94
C LYS A 306 11.39 -5.81 -22.64
N VAL A 307 10.24 -6.16 -22.07
CA VAL A 307 8.96 -5.86 -22.74
C VAL A 307 7.91 -5.47 -21.70
N ILE A 308 7.18 -4.39 -21.99
CA ILE A 308 6.12 -3.83 -21.17
C ILE A 308 4.85 -3.72 -21.99
N ALA A 309 3.75 -4.23 -21.46
CA ALA A 309 2.42 -4.14 -22.06
C ALA A 309 1.52 -3.18 -21.26
N LEU A 310 0.88 -2.23 -21.94
CA LEU A 310 -0.19 -1.38 -21.40
C LEU A 310 -1.55 -1.82 -21.96
N CYS A 311 -2.23 -2.75 -21.29
CA CYS A 311 -3.49 -3.32 -21.78
C CYS A 311 -4.69 -2.43 -21.40
N TYR A 312 -5.44 -1.96 -22.41
CA TYR A 312 -6.83 -1.56 -22.26
C TYR A 312 -7.71 -2.76 -22.64
N GLY A 313 -8.59 -3.20 -21.74
CA GLY A 313 -9.55 -4.27 -22.05
C GLY A 313 -9.93 -5.11 -20.85
N ARG A 314 -11.21 -5.46 -20.76
CA ARG A 314 -11.74 -6.44 -19.81
C ARG A 314 -11.52 -7.81 -20.47
N PRO A 315 -10.90 -8.81 -19.82
CA PRO A 315 -10.71 -10.12 -20.42
C PRO A 315 -12.07 -10.80 -20.68
N PRO A 316 -12.20 -11.58 -21.76
CA PRO A 316 -13.41 -12.34 -22.03
C PRO A 316 -13.49 -13.49 -21.03
N THR A 317 -14.45 -13.39 -20.11
CA THR A 317 -14.86 -14.41 -19.11
C THR A 317 -13.79 -14.92 -18.12
N ASP A 318 -14.02 -14.66 -16.82
CA ASP A 318 -13.36 -15.21 -15.62
C ASP A 318 -11.82 -15.20 -15.49
N GLY A 319 -11.08 -14.61 -16.43
CA GLY A 319 -9.63 -14.43 -16.34
C GLY A 319 -9.22 -13.18 -15.56
N LEU A 320 -8.63 -13.33 -14.38
CA LEU A 320 -8.06 -12.22 -13.59
C LEU A 320 -6.73 -11.70 -14.18
N TYR A 321 -6.80 -10.69 -15.06
CA TYR A 321 -5.68 -9.76 -15.29
C TYR A 321 -6.13 -8.36 -14.90
N ALA A 322 -5.62 -7.90 -13.75
CA ALA A 322 -6.17 -6.75 -13.05
C ALA A 322 -5.43 -5.45 -13.36
N THR A 323 -6.21 -4.38 -13.39
CA THR A 323 -5.84 -2.99 -13.58
C THR A 323 -5.47 -2.32 -12.26
N THR A 324 -4.26 -1.80 -12.09
CA THR A 324 -3.76 -1.22 -10.84
C THR A 324 -4.56 -0.08 -10.22
N THR A 325 -4.68 -0.13 -8.89
CA THR A 325 -4.93 1.01 -8.01
C THR A 325 -3.62 1.78 -7.78
N THR A 326 -3.58 3.05 -8.19
CA THR A 326 -2.61 4.01 -7.65
C THR A 326 -2.95 4.23 -6.18
N VAL A 327 -2.02 3.91 -5.28
CA VAL A 327 -2.14 4.34 -3.88
C VAL A 327 -1.91 5.86 -3.87
N MET A 328 -2.92 6.61 -3.39
CA MET A 328 -2.84 8.04 -3.10
C MET A 328 -1.74 8.33 -2.06
#